data_AF-A0A7R9R103-F1
#
_entry.id   AF-A0A7R9R103-F1
#
_cell.length_a   1.000
_cell.length_b   1.000
_cell.length_c   1.000
_cell.angle_alpha   90.00
_cell.angle_beta   90.00
_cell.angle_gamma   90.00
#
_symmetry.space_group_name_H-M   'P 1'
#
loop_
_entity.id
_entity.type
_entity.pdbx_description
1 polymer ?
#
loop_
_entity_poly.entity_id
_entity_poly.type
_entity_poly.pdbx_seq_one_letter_code
_entity_poly.pdbx_strand_id
1 'polypeptide(L)'
;MLHRISFDCKMHAMLFQASVFRTFQRILADPLRDSGAVKELKRFAKFILSKFVLAANKNNKIFFELLFWKTSGEAYQVEEGYHTTRNLKAAKQLWTEEQELELKVLFDEYKDKGNADKDYVDLILDHLIDDTKTRRQVIKELKRQEIFVEIKKSKKRPKIENNNVNKEYKSNEFIDDNSDDSEDDTRVPE
;
A
#
# COMPACT_ATOMS: atom_id res chain seq x y z
N MET A 1 0.72 -8.56 27.28
CA MET A 1 1.19 -7.85 26.06
C MET A 1 0.17 -6.87 25.50
N LEU A 2 -1.09 -7.27 25.23
CA LEU A 2 -2.12 -6.38 24.68
C LEU A 2 -2.35 -5.09 25.48
N HIS A 3 -2.29 -5.17 26.81
CA HIS A 3 -2.35 -3.99 27.68
C HIS A 3 -1.32 -2.93 27.29
N ARG A 4 -0.06 -3.32 27.08
CA ARG A 4 1.03 -2.40 26.74
C ARG A 4 0.79 -1.67 25.42
N ILE A 5 0.32 -2.39 24.40
CA ILE A 5 0.00 -1.79 23.09
C ILE A 5 -1.13 -0.76 23.22
N SER A 6 -2.17 -1.09 23.96
CA SER A 6 -3.32 -0.19 24.12
C SER A 6 -3.10 0.98 25.07
N PHE A 7 -2.27 0.80 26.10
CA PHE A 7 -2.10 1.75 27.21
C PHE A 7 -0.80 2.52 27.07
N ASP A 8 0.32 1.83 26.90
CA ASP A 8 1.65 2.45 26.80
C ASP A 8 1.83 3.09 25.41
N CYS A 9 1.48 2.37 24.34
CA CYS A 9 1.59 2.89 22.97
C CYS A 9 0.37 3.73 22.54
N LYS A 10 -0.66 3.85 23.39
CA LYS A 10 -1.94 4.54 23.07
C LYS A 10 -2.62 4.03 21.80
N MET A 11 -2.37 2.78 21.38
CA MET A 11 -2.94 2.21 20.17
C MET A 11 -4.21 1.39 20.46
N HIS A 12 -5.09 1.92 21.32
CA HIS A 12 -6.31 1.20 21.71
C HIS A 12 -7.31 1.07 20.55
N ALA A 13 -7.28 1.99 19.57
CA ALA A 13 -8.14 1.91 18.40
C ALA A 13 -7.86 0.71 17.48
N MET A 14 -6.69 0.08 17.57
CA MET A 14 -6.39 -1.16 16.83
C MET A 14 -7.23 -2.35 17.33
N LEU A 15 -7.71 -2.30 18.57
CA LEU A 15 -8.50 -3.35 19.20
C LEU A 15 -10.01 -3.13 19.01
N PHE A 16 -10.42 -2.08 18.30
CA PHE A 16 -11.81 -1.82 17.95
C PHE A 16 -12.22 -2.72 16.79
N GLN A 17 -12.41 -3.99 17.09
CA GLN A 17 -12.80 -4.99 16.11
C GLN A 17 -13.88 -5.91 16.69
N ALA A 18 -14.86 -6.27 15.86
CA ALA A 18 -16.05 -6.99 16.31
C ALA A 18 -15.73 -8.34 16.97
N SER A 19 -14.77 -9.12 16.43
CA SER A 19 -14.41 -10.43 17.01
C SER A 19 -13.75 -10.30 18.38
N VAL A 20 -12.91 -9.27 18.59
CA VAL A 20 -12.34 -8.96 19.91
C VAL A 20 -13.45 -8.62 20.90
N PHE A 21 -14.44 -7.83 20.49
CA PHE A 21 -15.59 -7.51 21.34
C PHE A 21 -16.46 -8.74 21.64
N ARG A 22 -16.63 -9.68 20.70
CA ARG A 22 -17.29 -10.96 20.99
C ARG A 22 -16.53 -11.75 22.05
N THR A 23 -15.21 -11.77 21.98
CA THR A 23 -14.38 -12.41 23.00
C THR A 23 -14.52 -11.72 24.36
N PHE A 24 -14.53 -10.38 24.40
CA PHE A 24 -14.81 -9.63 25.63
C PHE A 24 -16.19 -9.91 26.20
N GLN A 25 -17.23 -10.04 25.37
CA GLN A 25 -18.57 -10.42 25.81
C GLN A 25 -18.57 -11.78 26.50
N ARG A 26 -17.91 -12.78 25.90
CA ARG A 26 -17.77 -14.13 26.51
C ARG A 26 -17.05 -14.06 27.85
N ILE A 27 -15.92 -13.35 27.91
CA ILE A 27 -15.14 -13.17 29.15
C ILE A 27 -15.97 -12.48 30.23
N LEU A 28 -16.74 -11.45 29.88
CA LEU A 28 -17.58 -10.70 30.82
C LEU A 28 -18.76 -11.53 31.32
N ALA A 29 -19.32 -12.40 30.49
CA ALA A 29 -20.42 -13.30 30.82
C ALA A 29 -20.00 -14.55 31.62
N ASP A 30 -18.70 -14.88 31.63
CA ASP A 30 -18.19 -16.07 32.32
C ASP A 30 -18.44 -16.03 33.85
N PRO A 31 -19.13 -17.05 34.42
CA PRO A 31 -19.40 -17.21 35.85
C PRO A 31 -18.15 -17.43 36.72
N LEU A 32 -17.01 -17.90 36.16
CA LEU A 32 -15.76 -18.16 36.90
C LEU A 32 -14.96 -16.87 37.15
N ARG A 33 -15.66 -15.88 37.70
CA ARG A 33 -15.31 -14.46 37.72
C ARG A 33 -14.11 -14.09 38.61
N ASP A 34 -13.67 -14.98 39.49
CA ASP A 34 -12.75 -14.65 40.59
C ASP A 34 -11.32 -15.20 40.43
N SER A 35 -11.01 -15.85 39.30
CA SER A 35 -9.60 -16.12 38.96
C SER A 35 -8.87 -14.79 38.69
N GLY A 36 -7.70 -14.60 39.29
CA GLY A 36 -6.94 -13.34 39.22
C GLY A 36 -6.69 -12.85 37.79
N ALA A 37 -6.32 -13.76 36.88
CA ALA A 37 -6.10 -13.43 35.47
C ALA A 37 -7.38 -12.99 34.74
N VAL A 38 -8.53 -13.58 35.07
CA VAL A 38 -9.83 -13.24 34.47
C VAL A 38 -10.26 -11.84 34.94
N LYS A 39 -9.97 -11.47 36.19
CA LYS A 39 -10.28 -10.14 36.73
C LYS A 39 -9.52 -9.02 35.99
N GLU A 40 -8.24 -9.22 35.72
CA GLU A 40 -7.44 -8.28 34.93
C GLU A 40 -7.95 -8.16 33.50
N LEU A 41 -8.32 -9.29 32.89
CA LEU A 41 -8.87 -9.31 31.54
C LEU A 41 -10.24 -8.61 31.45
N LYS A 42 -11.09 -8.74 32.48
CA LYS A 42 -12.35 -7.99 32.59
C LYS A 42 -12.11 -6.48 32.71
N ARG A 43 -11.10 -6.07 33.49
CA ARG A 43 -10.72 -4.65 33.61
C ARG A 43 -10.22 -4.11 32.27
N PHE A 44 -9.40 -4.89 31.58
CA PHE A 44 -8.91 -4.57 30.24
C PHE A 44 -10.04 -4.44 29.21
N ALA A 45 -10.95 -5.40 29.16
CA ALA A 45 -12.12 -5.38 28.28
C ALA A 45 -12.97 -4.12 28.50
N LYS A 46 -13.27 -3.79 29.77
CA LYS A 46 -14.00 -2.56 30.13
C LYS A 46 -13.27 -1.31 29.66
N PHE A 47 -11.96 -1.23 29.85
CA PHE A 47 -11.15 -0.11 29.40
C PHE A 47 -11.25 0.13 27.88
N ILE A 48 -11.08 -0.93 27.08
CA ILE A 48 -11.19 -0.82 25.61
C ILE A 48 -12.61 -0.41 25.21
N LEU A 49 -13.64 -0.96 25.84
CA LEU A 49 -15.04 -0.62 25.55
C LEU A 49 -15.33 0.86 25.86
N SER A 50 -14.84 1.37 26.99
CA SER A 50 -14.95 2.79 27.33
C SER A 50 -14.27 3.68 26.29
N LYS A 51 -13.08 3.30 25.82
CA LYS A 51 -12.36 4.03 24.76
C LYS A 51 -13.11 4.00 23.43
N PHE A 52 -13.72 2.87 23.08
CA PHE A 52 -14.55 2.76 21.88
C PHE A 52 -15.77 3.69 21.93
N VAL A 53 -16.49 3.74 23.05
CA VAL A 53 -17.63 4.65 23.21
C VAL A 53 -17.20 6.11 23.10
N LEU A 54 -16.07 6.49 23.71
CA LEU A 54 -15.52 7.84 23.57
C LEU A 54 -15.17 8.18 22.12
N ALA A 55 -14.60 7.24 21.37
CA ALA A 55 -14.28 7.43 19.96
C ALA A 55 -15.55 7.45 19.07
N ALA A 56 -16.56 6.65 19.40
CA ALA A 56 -17.85 6.63 18.69
C ALA A 56 -18.61 7.95 18.85
N ASN A 57 -18.55 8.58 20.02
CA ASN A 57 -19.15 9.90 20.24
C ASN A 57 -18.51 11.01 19.40
N LYS A 58 -17.22 10.86 19.04
CA LYS A 58 -16.51 11.80 18.16
C LYS A 58 -16.77 11.50 16.68
N ASN A 59 -16.85 10.22 16.31
CA ASN A 59 -16.96 9.79 14.93
C ASN A 59 -17.89 8.57 14.77
N ASN A 60 -19.02 8.79 14.10
CA ASN A 60 -19.99 7.74 13.79
C ASN A 60 -19.48 6.70 12.78
N LYS A 61 -18.40 6.96 12.03
CA LYS A 61 -17.87 5.99 11.05
C LYS A 61 -17.18 4.80 11.71
N ILE A 62 -16.86 4.90 13.00
CA ILE A 62 -16.18 3.84 13.75
C ILE A 62 -16.96 2.52 13.77
N PHE A 63 -18.30 2.58 13.67
CA PHE A 63 -19.15 1.40 13.63
C PHE A 63 -18.91 0.55 12.38
N PHE A 64 -18.68 1.19 11.23
CA PHE A 64 -18.32 0.49 9.99
C PHE A 64 -16.88 -0.02 10.04
N GLU A 65 -15.98 0.74 10.66
CA GLU A 65 -14.58 0.33 10.79
C GLU A 65 -14.35 -0.80 11.80
N LEU A 66 -15.35 -1.11 12.63
CA LEU A 66 -15.35 -2.27 13.51
C LEU A 66 -15.25 -3.60 12.74
N LEU A 67 -15.62 -3.58 11.46
CA LEU A 67 -15.59 -4.74 10.56
C LEU A 67 -14.16 -5.09 10.10
N PHE A 68 -13.23 -4.14 10.17
CA PHE A 68 -11.89 -4.27 9.60
C PHE A 68 -10.80 -4.12 10.65
N TRP A 69 -9.65 -4.74 10.40
CA TRP A 69 -8.45 -4.52 11.21
C TRP A 69 -7.84 -3.16 10.85
N LYS A 70 -7.50 -2.38 11.86
CA LYS A 70 -6.90 -1.05 11.66
C LYS A 70 -5.39 -1.13 11.66
N THR A 71 -4.78 -0.43 10.72
CA THR A 71 -3.34 -0.15 10.75
C THR A 71 -3.02 0.88 11.84
N SER A 72 -1.74 1.02 12.21
CA SER A 72 -1.31 2.01 13.19
C SER A 72 -1.66 3.44 12.78
N GLY A 73 -1.52 3.77 11.50
CA GLY A 73 -1.89 5.09 10.96
C GLY A 73 -3.41 5.35 11.00
N GLU A 74 -4.24 4.34 10.80
CA GLU A 74 -5.70 4.46 10.88
C GLU A 74 -6.18 4.54 12.32
N ALA A 75 -5.58 3.77 13.23
CA ALA A 75 -5.89 3.84 14.66
C ALA A 75 -5.67 5.26 15.21
N TYR A 76 -4.62 5.95 14.78
CA TYR A 76 -4.41 7.37 15.10
C TYR A 76 -5.53 8.28 14.55
N GLN A 77 -5.94 8.06 13.30
CA GLN A 77 -7.03 8.83 12.65
C GLN A 77 -8.39 8.65 13.33
N VAL A 78 -8.64 7.49 13.92
CA VAL A 78 -9.87 7.20 14.64
C VAL A 78 -9.99 8.04 15.92
N GLU A 79 -8.86 8.35 16.55
CA GLU A 79 -8.80 9.07 17.83
C GLU A 79 -8.70 10.59 17.65
N GLU A 80 -7.83 11.01 16.72
CA GLU A 80 -7.50 12.41 16.44
C GLU A 80 -8.30 13.00 15.25
N GLY A 81 -8.99 12.15 14.49
CA GLY A 81 -9.86 12.53 13.37
C GLY A 81 -9.26 12.28 11.98
N TYR A 82 -10.14 12.01 11.01
CA TYR A 82 -9.81 11.63 9.62
C TYR A 82 -9.30 12.79 8.76
N HIS A 83 -9.32 14.03 9.28
CA HIS A 83 -8.95 15.22 8.52
C HIS A 83 -7.45 15.54 8.59
N THR A 84 -6.75 15.02 9.60
CA THR A 84 -5.34 15.35 9.85
C THR A 84 -4.40 14.75 8.80
N THR A 85 -4.73 13.58 8.25
CA THR A 85 -3.87 12.90 7.25
C THR A 85 -3.94 13.51 5.86
N ARG A 86 -5.05 14.15 5.48
CA ARG A 86 -5.14 14.90 4.22
C ARG A 86 -4.16 16.08 4.24
N ASN A 87 -4.11 16.81 5.36
CA ASN A 87 -3.19 17.93 5.54
C ASN A 87 -1.72 17.49 5.59
N LEU A 88 -1.38 16.37 6.22
CA LEU A 88 0.01 15.92 6.28
C LEU A 88 0.54 15.39 4.93
N LYS A 89 -0.30 14.70 4.15
CA LYS A 89 0.06 14.29 2.78
C LYS A 89 0.12 15.49 1.83
N ALA A 90 -0.78 16.46 1.99
CA ALA A 90 -0.69 17.72 1.27
C ALA A 90 0.60 18.48 1.62
N ALA A 91 0.97 18.54 2.91
CA ALA A 91 2.17 19.23 3.38
C ALA A 91 3.48 18.63 2.84
N LYS A 92 3.59 17.29 2.78
CA LYS A 92 4.74 16.61 2.13
C LYS A 92 4.83 16.84 0.62
N GLN A 93 3.78 17.40 0.02
CA GLN A 93 3.66 17.64 -1.40
C GLN A 93 3.61 19.15 -1.73
N LEU A 94 3.82 20.01 -0.73
CA LEU A 94 3.99 21.44 -0.92
C LEU A 94 5.39 21.70 -1.46
N TRP A 95 5.44 22.31 -2.63
CA TRP A 95 6.67 22.87 -3.18
C TRP A 95 6.75 24.31 -2.68
N THR A 96 7.89 24.69 -2.13
CA THR A 96 8.13 26.09 -1.74
C THR A 96 8.39 26.93 -2.98
N GLU A 97 8.17 28.25 -2.90
CA GLU A 97 8.41 29.17 -4.03
C GLU A 97 9.87 29.08 -4.54
N GLU A 98 10.83 28.85 -3.64
CA GLU A 98 12.24 28.64 -3.98
C GLU A 98 12.45 27.36 -4.80
N GLN A 99 11.85 26.24 -4.37
CA GLN A 99 11.91 24.96 -5.09
C GLN A 99 11.20 25.03 -6.45
N GLU A 100 10.14 25.84 -6.54
CA GLU A 100 9.45 26.10 -7.79
C GLU A 100 10.29 26.92 -8.78
N LEU A 101 11.01 27.93 -8.29
CA LEU A 101 11.93 28.73 -9.11
C LEU A 101 13.12 27.91 -9.58
N GLU A 102 13.72 27.12 -8.69
CA GLU A 102 14.78 26.17 -9.03
C GLU A 102 14.33 25.21 -10.13
N LEU A 103 13.14 24.61 -9.97
CA LEU A 103 12.57 23.69 -10.96
C LEU A 103 12.36 24.36 -12.33
N LYS A 104 11.95 25.63 -12.36
CA LYS A 104 11.82 26.41 -13.61
C LYS A 104 13.16 26.61 -14.31
N VAL A 105 14.18 27.04 -13.56
CA VAL A 105 15.54 27.27 -14.10
C VAL A 105 16.11 25.97 -14.66
N LEU A 106 16.01 24.87 -13.90
CA LEU A 106 16.46 23.55 -14.35
C LEU A 106 15.69 23.06 -15.58
N PHE A 107 14.38 23.29 -15.63
CA PHE A 107 13.59 22.93 -16.80
C PHE A 107 14.05 23.69 -18.05
N ASP A 108 14.22 25.01 -17.97
CA ASP A 108 14.66 25.81 -19.11
C ASP A 108 16.08 25.45 -19.57
N GLU A 109 16.96 25.04 -18.66
CA GLU A 109 18.30 24.62 -18.99
C GLU A 109 18.34 23.23 -19.67
N TYR A 110 17.53 22.28 -19.22
CA TYR A 110 17.61 20.88 -19.64
C TYR A 110 16.54 20.46 -20.67
N LYS A 111 15.52 21.28 -20.96
CA LYS A 111 14.47 20.95 -21.94
C LYS A 111 15.01 20.64 -23.34
N ASP A 112 16.08 21.32 -23.75
CA ASP A 112 16.68 21.18 -25.07
C ASP A 112 17.92 20.26 -25.07
N LYS A 113 18.40 19.84 -23.89
CA LYS A 113 19.60 19.00 -23.70
C LYS A 113 19.28 17.51 -23.53
N GLY A 114 18.04 17.08 -23.84
CA GLY A 114 17.65 15.68 -23.75
C GLY A 114 18.46 14.80 -24.71
N ASN A 115 19.24 13.87 -24.15
CA ASN A 115 20.04 12.89 -24.90
C ASN A 115 19.28 11.56 -25.05
N ALA A 116 19.79 10.64 -25.89
CA ALA A 116 19.16 9.34 -26.14
C ALA A 116 19.02 8.47 -24.87
N ASP A 117 19.91 8.65 -23.89
CA ASP A 117 20.00 7.80 -22.69
C ASP A 117 19.34 8.39 -21.43
N LYS A 118 19.16 9.72 -21.34
CA LYS A 118 18.55 10.39 -20.19
C LYS A 118 17.51 11.41 -20.63
N ASP A 119 16.31 11.30 -20.07
CA ASP A 119 15.22 12.24 -20.29
C ASP A 119 15.51 13.57 -19.55
N TYR A 120 14.91 14.68 -19.99
CA TYR A 120 15.10 15.97 -19.32
C TYR A 120 14.66 15.92 -17.85
N VAL A 121 13.67 15.09 -17.52
CA VAL A 121 13.24 14.86 -16.12
C VAL A 121 14.31 14.16 -15.29
N ASP A 122 15.09 13.24 -15.88
CA ASP A 122 16.19 12.57 -15.16
C ASP A 122 17.32 13.56 -14.89
N LEU A 123 17.62 14.43 -15.85
CA LEU A 123 18.61 15.50 -15.68
C LEU A 123 18.19 16.52 -14.61
N ILE A 124 16.90 16.86 -14.53
CA ILE A 124 16.37 17.73 -13.49
C ILE A 124 16.48 17.06 -12.11
N LEU A 125 16.20 15.76 -12.01
CA LEU A 125 16.35 15.02 -10.75
C LEU A 125 17.80 14.95 -10.28
N ASP A 126 18.75 14.78 -11.20
CA ASP A 126 20.18 14.72 -10.89
C ASP A 126 20.74 16.07 -10.39
N HIS A 127 20.06 17.20 -10.65
CA HIS A 127 20.52 18.55 -10.31
C HIS A 127 19.62 19.29 -9.31
N LEU A 128 18.65 18.59 -8.71
CA LEU A 128 17.80 19.19 -7.67
C LEU A 128 18.60 19.33 -6.37
N ILE A 129 18.44 20.45 -5.66
CA ILE A 129 19.00 20.63 -4.31
C ILE A 129 18.35 19.65 -3.31
N ASP A 130 17.09 19.26 -3.56
CA ASP A 130 16.35 18.33 -2.71
C ASP A 130 16.21 16.92 -3.34
N ASP A 131 17.14 16.04 -2.98
CA ASP A 131 17.17 14.62 -3.40
C ASP A 131 15.99 13.77 -2.91
N THR A 132 15.13 14.31 -2.04
CA THR A 132 13.96 13.56 -1.52
C THR A 132 12.81 13.48 -2.53
N LYS A 133 12.88 14.22 -3.63
CA LYS A 133 11.82 14.32 -4.64
C LYS A 133 11.91 13.17 -5.65
N THR A 134 10.76 12.57 -5.91
CA THR A 134 10.62 11.49 -6.89
C THR A 134 10.30 12.02 -8.28
N ARG A 135 10.67 11.28 -9.33
CA ARG A 135 10.31 11.56 -10.73
C ARG A 135 8.84 11.91 -10.93
N ARG A 136 7.94 11.19 -10.26
CA ARG A 136 6.48 11.43 -10.34
C ARG A 136 6.08 12.78 -9.76
N GLN A 137 6.74 13.23 -8.68
CA GLN A 137 6.47 14.54 -8.09
C GLN A 137 6.94 15.66 -9.01
N VAL A 138 8.15 15.56 -9.57
CA VAL A 138 8.69 16.54 -10.54
C VAL A 138 7.78 16.67 -11.76
N ILE A 139 7.37 15.56 -12.38
CA ILE A 139 6.45 15.59 -13.54
C ILE A 139 5.10 16.22 -13.18
N LYS A 140 4.58 15.92 -11.98
CA LYS A 140 3.31 16.48 -11.51
C LYS A 140 3.41 17.99 -11.35
N GLU A 141 4.55 18.50 -10.90
CA GLU A 141 4.77 19.94 -10.77
C GLU A 141 4.99 20.67 -12.07
N LEU A 142 5.79 20.11 -12.97
CA LEU A 142 5.97 20.68 -14.31
C LEU A 142 4.63 20.80 -15.05
N LYS A 143 3.70 19.88 -14.80
CA LYS A 143 2.32 19.97 -15.30
C LYS A 143 1.46 21.01 -14.56
N ARG A 144 1.66 21.19 -13.26
CA ARG A 144 0.92 22.18 -12.45
C ARG A 144 1.27 23.60 -12.86
N GLN A 145 2.54 23.88 -13.16
CA GLN A 145 3.02 25.22 -13.49
C GLN A 145 2.80 25.64 -14.95
N GLU A 146 2.03 24.88 -15.74
CA GLU A 146 1.75 25.13 -17.17
C GLU A 146 2.97 25.27 -18.09
N ILE A 147 4.16 24.92 -17.61
CA ILE A 147 5.41 24.88 -18.40
C ILE A 147 5.34 23.79 -19.49
N PHE A 148 4.38 22.87 -19.38
CA PHE A 148 4.13 21.78 -20.33
C PHE A 148 3.35 22.17 -21.60
N VAL A 149 2.86 23.41 -21.75
CA VAL A 149 2.04 23.80 -22.92
C VAL A 149 2.86 23.80 -24.23
N GLU A 150 4.17 24.05 -24.18
CA GLU A 150 5.01 24.09 -25.40
C GLU A 150 5.47 22.71 -25.90
N ILE A 151 5.50 21.67 -25.06
CA ILE A 151 6.08 20.36 -25.39
C ILE A 151 5.20 19.54 -26.34
N LYS A 152 3.89 19.83 -26.47
CA LYS A 152 3.04 19.14 -27.46
C LYS A 152 3.45 19.41 -28.92
N LYS A 153 4.33 20.39 -29.18
CA LYS A 153 4.84 20.68 -30.52
C LYS A 153 6.13 19.92 -30.87
N SER A 154 6.86 19.35 -29.90
CA SER A 154 8.11 18.64 -30.15
C SER A 154 7.99 17.12 -29.94
N LYS A 155 7.93 16.41 -31.08
CA LYS A 155 8.22 14.98 -31.29
C LYS A 155 7.25 13.96 -30.68
N LYS A 156 6.23 13.60 -31.48
CA LYS A 156 5.60 12.28 -31.45
C LYS A 156 6.68 11.20 -31.68
N ARG A 157 6.93 10.32 -30.71
CA ARG A 157 7.64 9.06 -30.98
C ARG A 157 6.68 8.08 -31.69
N PRO A 158 7.10 7.33 -32.72
CA PRO A 158 6.27 6.28 -33.31
C PRO A 158 6.03 5.16 -32.30
N LYS A 159 4.78 4.66 -32.25
CA LYS A 159 4.39 3.51 -31.43
C LYS A 159 5.03 2.25 -32.03
N ILE A 160 5.78 1.51 -31.22
CA ILE A 160 6.07 0.11 -31.52
C ILE A 160 4.83 -0.68 -31.09
N GLU A 161 4.10 -1.20 -32.07
CA GLU A 161 2.99 -2.15 -31.89
C GLU A 161 3.56 -3.50 -31.47
N ASN A 162 3.43 -3.86 -30.20
CA ASN A 162 3.61 -5.25 -29.77
C ASN A 162 2.29 -5.98 -30.02
N ASN A 163 2.19 -6.62 -31.18
CA ASN A 163 1.07 -7.48 -31.54
C ASN A 163 1.04 -8.76 -30.70
N ASN A 164 -0.16 -9.06 -30.23
CA ASN A 164 -0.61 -10.26 -29.54
C ASN A 164 -0.11 -11.56 -30.19
N VAL A 165 0.33 -12.51 -29.36
CA VAL A 165 0.10 -13.94 -29.61
C VAL A 165 -0.38 -14.60 -28.32
N ASN A 166 -1.70 -14.62 -28.16
CA ASN A 166 -2.39 -15.69 -27.43
C ASN A 166 -2.49 -16.88 -28.39
N LYS A 167 -1.81 -17.98 -28.09
CA LYS A 167 -2.12 -19.34 -28.58
C LYS A 167 -1.94 -20.26 -27.36
N GLU A 168 -3.02 -20.53 -26.64
CA GLU A 168 -3.92 -21.66 -26.87
C GLU A 168 -3.20 -22.97 -26.53
N TYR A 169 -3.39 -23.39 -25.28
CA TYR A 169 -3.03 -24.69 -24.77
C TYR A 169 -3.87 -25.75 -25.51
N LYS A 170 -3.21 -26.50 -26.39
CA LYS A 170 -3.63 -27.86 -26.75
C LYS A 170 -2.45 -28.79 -26.52
N SER A 171 -2.51 -29.45 -25.37
CA SER A 171 -1.92 -30.76 -25.13
C SER A 171 -2.23 -31.70 -26.29
N ASN A 172 -1.20 -32.27 -26.91
CA ASN A 172 -1.15 -33.63 -27.44
C ASN A 172 0.21 -33.85 -28.13
N GLU A 173 1.19 -34.34 -27.36
CA GLU A 173 2.31 -35.11 -27.89
C GLU A 173 2.56 -36.26 -26.91
N PHE A 174 2.01 -37.42 -27.25
CA PHE A 174 2.48 -38.74 -26.81
C PHE A 174 2.19 -39.68 -27.98
N ILE A 175 3.18 -39.86 -28.85
CA ILE A 175 3.41 -41.11 -29.56
C ILE A 175 4.89 -41.43 -29.41
N ASP A 176 5.11 -42.62 -28.87
CA ASP A 176 6.35 -43.34 -28.66
C ASP A 176 7.20 -43.43 -29.92
N ASP A 177 8.52 -43.36 -29.72
CA ASP A 177 9.49 -44.19 -30.46
C ASP A 177 10.80 -44.21 -29.68
N ASN A 178 11.03 -45.27 -28.90
CA ASN A 178 12.36 -45.70 -28.49
C ASN A 178 12.47 -47.20 -28.72
N SER A 179 13.15 -47.51 -29.82
CA SER A 179 14.21 -48.53 -29.94
C SER A 179 14.03 -49.82 -29.15
N ASP A 180 13.55 -50.85 -29.85
CA ASP A 180 14.35 -52.02 -30.23
C ASP A 180 15.55 -52.32 -29.30
N ASP A 181 15.35 -53.25 -28.37
CA ASP A 181 16.41 -54.13 -27.89
C ASP A 181 15.82 -55.53 -27.69
N SER A 182 16.36 -56.44 -28.49
CA SER A 182 16.17 -57.87 -28.50
C SER A 182 16.49 -58.52 -27.16
N GLU A 183 15.66 -59.48 -26.71
CA GLU A 183 16.17 -60.69 -26.07
C GLU A 183 15.18 -61.86 -26.25
N ASP A 184 15.76 -62.90 -26.85
CA ASP A 184 15.26 -64.25 -27.11
C ASP A 184 15.22 -65.04 -25.80
N ASP A 185 14.09 -65.66 -25.43
CA ASP A 185 14.09 -67.10 -25.18
C ASP A 185 12.68 -67.70 -25.02
N THR A 186 12.61 -68.91 -25.54
CA THR A 186 11.54 -69.87 -25.74
C THR A 186 10.79 -70.37 -24.48
N ARG A 187 9.46 -70.54 -24.57
CA ARG A 187 8.79 -71.88 -24.47
C ARG A 187 7.26 -71.85 -24.69
N VAL A 188 6.83 -72.90 -25.36
CA VAL A 188 5.53 -73.27 -25.96
C VAL A 188 4.47 -73.71 -24.92
N PRO A 189 3.16 -73.68 -25.25
CA PRO A 189 2.05 -73.81 -24.30
C PRO A 189 1.49 -75.23 -24.21
N GLU A 190 0.76 -75.50 -23.13
CA GLU A 190 -0.47 -76.31 -23.08
C GLU A 190 -1.29 -75.95 -21.83
#